data_AF-A0AAW3C1G7-F1
#
_entry.id   AF-A0AAW3C1G7-F1
#
_cell.length_a   1.000
_cell.length_b   1.000
_cell.length_c   1.000
_cell.angle_alpha   90.00
_cell.angle_beta   90.00
_cell.angle_gamma   90.00
#
_symmetry.space_group_name_H-M   'P 1'
#
loop_
_entity.id
_entity.type
_entity.pdbx_description
1 polymer ?
#
loop_
_entity_poly.entity_id
_entity_poly.type
_entity_poly.pdbx_seq_one_letter_code
_entity_poly.pdbx_strand_id
1 'polypeptide(L)'
;MAQDAEAYDMVAPGCIYLTAEQEERLVDRLYTQSLLHKEDTLMKLDARYYPVAASQTISQETLQKSVQRQVDTEMERRQRLRQEMDAMAAAEAMGYANGKVATAARKTLTAEETDASVRRLYDETLVRKKAKMMESERLYAFHPEDIKSAKISKKALQASVNRMSKPKKTEFTIAEVNEIYGL
;
A
#
# COMPACT_ATOMS: atom_id res chain seq x y z
N MET A 1 52.64 35.88 -59.41
CA MET A 1 51.77 35.30 -60.46
C MET A 1 51.13 34.08 -59.83
N ALA A 2 50.17 34.25 -58.91
CA ALA A 2 48.75 34.47 -59.19
C ALA A 2 48.15 33.27 -59.93
N GLN A 3 47.39 32.45 -59.21
CA GLN A 3 46.24 31.71 -59.72
C GLN A 3 45.45 31.17 -58.52
N ASP A 4 44.47 31.98 -58.13
CA ASP A 4 43.37 31.64 -57.24
C ASP A 4 42.62 30.43 -57.81
N ALA A 5 42.52 29.36 -57.02
CA ALA A 5 41.59 28.27 -57.27
C ALA A 5 40.39 28.48 -56.34
N GLU A 6 39.44 29.29 -56.81
CA GLU A 6 38.11 29.40 -56.23
C GLU A 6 37.42 28.02 -56.30
N ALA A 7 37.39 27.33 -55.17
CA ALA A 7 36.51 26.20 -54.99
C ALA A 7 35.09 26.74 -54.75
N TYR A 8 34.25 26.56 -55.76
CA TYR A 8 32.82 26.87 -55.76
C TYR A 8 32.07 26.14 -54.64
N ASP A 9 31.83 26.85 -53.54
CA ASP A 9 30.81 26.50 -52.54
C ASP A 9 29.42 26.79 -53.11
N MET A 10 28.86 25.80 -53.80
CA MET A 10 27.45 25.82 -54.23
C MET A 10 26.55 25.52 -53.03
N VAL A 11 26.30 26.54 -52.19
CA VAL A 11 25.47 26.44 -50.99
C VAL A 11 24.00 26.67 -51.35
N ALA A 12 23.17 25.65 -51.14
CA ALA A 12 21.73 25.81 -51.11
C ALA A 12 21.32 26.65 -49.89
N PRO A 13 20.46 27.67 -50.04
CA PRO A 13 20.08 28.55 -48.93
C PRO A 13 19.30 27.76 -47.87
N GLY A 14 19.90 27.58 -46.69
CA GLY A 14 19.24 27.04 -45.51
C GLY A 14 19.89 25.82 -44.85
N CYS A 15 21.00 25.28 -45.38
CA CYS A 15 21.70 24.16 -44.74
C CYS A 15 22.86 24.67 -43.86
N ILE A 16 22.64 24.71 -42.54
CA ILE A 16 23.71 24.91 -41.56
C ILE A 16 24.42 23.56 -41.41
N TYR A 17 25.60 23.41 -41.99
CA TYR A 17 26.44 22.24 -41.75
C TYR A 17 27.06 22.37 -40.35
N LEU A 18 26.74 21.42 -39.46
CA LEU A 18 27.37 21.32 -38.15
C LEU A 18 28.80 20.83 -38.33
N THR A 19 29.72 21.36 -37.53
CA THR A 19 31.07 20.78 -37.46
C THR A 19 31.00 19.44 -36.72
N ALA A 20 31.93 18.51 -37.00
CA ALA A 20 31.97 17.20 -36.34
C ALA A 20 31.93 17.30 -34.80
N GLU A 21 32.62 18.30 -34.22
CA GLU A 21 32.58 18.55 -32.77
C GLU A 21 31.20 19.03 -32.26
N GLN A 22 30.45 19.77 -33.08
CA GLN A 22 29.10 20.21 -32.72
C GLN A 22 28.09 19.05 -32.83
N GLU A 23 28.28 18.16 -33.81
CA GLU A 23 27.49 16.94 -33.94
C GLU A 23 27.71 16.01 -32.74
N GLU A 24 28.95 15.77 -32.32
CA GLU A 24 29.24 14.95 -31.13
C GLU A 24 28.59 15.53 -29.87
N ARG A 25 28.70 16.84 -29.64
CA ARG A 25 28.05 17.51 -28.50
C ARG A 25 26.52 17.41 -28.55
N LEU A 26 25.94 17.51 -29.75
CA LEU A 26 24.51 17.35 -29.94
C LEU A 26 24.07 15.91 -29.65
N VAL A 27 24.83 14.92 -30.12
CA VAL A 27 24.58 13.50 -29.86
C VAL A 27 24.65 13.21 -28.36
N ASP A 28 25.67 13.69 -27.66
CA ASP A 28 25.81 13.51 -26.21
C ASP A 28 24.64 14.15 -25.44
N ARG A 29 24.23 15.36 -25.84
CA ARG A 29 23.09 16.04 -25.24
C ARG A 29 21.78 15.28 -25.49
N LEU A 30 21.55 14.81 -26.72
CA LEU A 30 20.35 14.04 -27.06
C LEU A 30 20.32 12.68 -26.36
N TYR A 31 21.49 12.04 -26.25
CA TYR A 31 21.63 10.77 -25.55
C TYR A 31 21.34 10.92 -24.06
N THR A 32 21.92 11.92 -23.40
CA THR A 32 21.66 12.21 -21.98
C THR A 32 20.19 12.56 -21.73
N GLN A 33 19.58 13.40 -22.59
CA GLN A 33 18.14 13.68 -22.52
C GLN A 33 17.30 12.41 -22.71
N SER A 34 17.67 11.52 -23.63
CA SER A 34 16.97 10.25 -23.85
C SER A 34 17.06 9.33 -22.62
N LEU A 35 18.22 9.26 -21.97
CA LEU A 35 18.39 8.49 -20.75
C LEU A 35 17.50 9.01 -19.62
N LEU A 36 17.55 10.32 -19.35
CA LEU A 36 16.71 10.95 -18.32
C LEU A 36 15.22 10.72 -18.59
N HIS A 37 14.79 10.85 -19.85
CA HIS A 37 13.40 10.59 -20.22
C HIS A 37 13.00 9.13 -19.96
N LYS A 38 13.88 8.17 -20.27
CA LYS A 38 13.62 6.74 -20.02
C LYS A 38 13.57 6.45 -18.52
N GLU A 39 14.48 7.02 -17.73
CA GLU A 39 14.48 6.90 -16.27
C GLU A 39 13.18 7.41 -15.67
N ASP A 40 12.74 8.60 -16.05
CA ASP A 40 11.45 9.18 -15.61
C ASP A 40 10.26 8.29 -16.00
N THR A 41 10.32 7.71 -17.20
CA THR A 41 9.24 6.84 -17.69
C THR A 41 9.21 5.54 -16.91
N LEU A 42 10.36 4.95 -16.60
CA LEU A 42 10.48 3.76 -15.76
C LEU A 42 9.96 4.04 -14.34
N MET A 43 10.35 5.15 -13.72
CA MET A 43 9.83 5.53 -12.40
C MET A 43 8.30 5.66 -12.38
N LYS A 44 7.70 6.24 -13.44
CA LYS A 44 6.24 6.35 -13.58
C LYS A 44 5.57 4.99 -13.77
N LEU A 45 6.21 4.06 -14.48
CA LEU A 45 5.68 2.70 -14.66
C LEU A 45 5.82 1.87 -13.38
N ASP A 46 6.96 1.96 -12.69
CA ASP A 46 7.18 1.30 -11.41
C ASP A 46 6.16 1.76 -10.37
N ALA A 47 5.91 3.07 -10.26
CA ALA A 47 4.88 3.61 -9.37
C ALA A 47 3.46 3.13 -9.73
N ARG A 48 3.18 2.82 -11.00
CA ARG A 48 1.87 2.33 -11.46
C ARG A 48 1.68 0.83 -11.21
N TYR A 49 2.69 0.02 -11.49
CA TYR A 49 2.59 -1.44 -11.41
C TYR A 49 2.96 -2.00 -10.04
N TYR A 50 3.88 -1.33 -9.33
CA TYR A 50 4.35 -1.73 -8.01
C TYR A 50 4.24 -0.55 -7.03
N PRO A 51 3.02 -0.16 -6.62
CA PRO A 51 2.85 0.88 -5.63
C PRO A 51 3.46 0.44 -4.30
N VAL A 52 4.61 1.02 -3.96
CA VAL A 52 5.25 0.84 -2.65
C VAL A 52 4.43 1.63 -1.64
N ALA A 53 3.75 0.94 -0.74
CA ALA A 53 3.08 1.60 0.38
C ALA A 53 4.13 2.32 1.24
N ALA A 54 3.84 3.57 1.61
CA ALA A 54 4.70 4.32 2.53
C ALA A 54 4.85 3.52 3.83
N SER A 55 6.08 3.48 4.36
CA SER A 55 6.33 2.84 5.64
C SER A 55 5.50 3.53 6.72
N GLN A 56 4.64 2.75 7.38
CA GLN A 56 3.85 3.28 8.50
C GLN A 56 4.78 3.43 9.69
N THR A 57 5.13 4.67 10.02
CA THR A 57 5.85 4.99 11.25
C THR A 57 4.85 5.19 12.37
N ILE A 58 5.01 4.42 13.44
CA ILE A 58 4.21 4.58 14.66
C ILE A 58 4.77 5.79 15.41
N SER A 59 3.91 6.73 15.83
CA SER A 59 4.38 7.88 16.58
C SER A 59 4.89 7.44 17.96
N GLN A 60 5.88 8.17 18.48
CA GLN A 60 6.46 7.88 19.79
C GLN A 60 5.40 7.87 20.90
N GLU A 61 4.41 8.76 20.83
CA GLU A 61 3.29 8.80 21.77
C GLU A 61 2.42 7.54 21.71
N THR A 62 2.12 7.03 20.51
CA THR A 62 1.36 5.78 20.37
C THR A 62 2.13 4.57 20.88
N LEU A 63 3.44 4.53 20.67
CA LEU A 63 4.31 3.51 21.25
C LEU A 63 4.31 3.56 22.78
N GLN A 64 4.51 4.74 23.36
CA GLN A 64 4.52 4.93 24.81
C GLN A 64 3.18 4.54 25.45
N LYS A 65 2.04 4.96 24.86
CA LYS A 65 0.71 4.54 25.33
C LYS A 65 0.51 3.02 25.26
N SER A 66 1.05 2.37 24.24
CA SER A 66 0.98 0.91 24.11
C SER A 66 1.84 0.21 25.17
N VAL A 67 3.06 0.68 25.39
CA VAL A 67 3.96 0.14 26.43
C VAL A 67 3.35 0.31 27.82
N GLN A 68 2.85 1.50 28.14
CA GLN A 68 2.20 1.78 29.42
C GLN A 68 1.00 0.86 29.65
N ARG A 69 0.15 0.66 28.62
CA ARG A 69 -0.97 -0.28 28.73
C ARG A 69 -0.48 -1.72 28.94
N GLN A 70 0.50 -2.18 28.16
CA GLN A 70 0.90 -3.59 28.19
C GLN A 70 1.71 -3.97 29.42
N VAL A 71 2.54 -3.06 29.92
CA VAL A 71 3.47 -3.33 31.01
C VAL A 71 2.94 -2.75 32.31
N ASP A 72 2.73 -1.43 32.38
CA ASP A 72 2.43 -0.77 33.65
C ASP A 72 1.06 -1.20 34.21
N THR A 73 0.02 -1.22 33.37
CA THR A 73 -1.31 -1.63 33.86
C THR A 73 -1.38 -3.12 34.22
N GLU A 74 -0.56 -3.95 33.55
CA GLU A 74 -0.48 -5.38 33.82
C GLU A 74 0.28 -5.65 35.13
N MET A 75 1.39 -4.93 35.33
CA MET A 75 2.18 -4.99 36.55
C MET A 75 1.41 -4.45 37.75
N GLU A 76 0.67 -3.35 37.61
CA GLU A 76 -0.24 -2.85 38.63
C GLU A 76 -1.32 -3.88 38.98
N ARG A 77 -1.93 -4.51 37.98
CA ARG A 77 -2.92 -5.56 38.21
C ARG A 77 -2.33 -6.74 38.98
N ARG A 78 -1.12 -7.19 38.61
CA ARG A 78 -0.41 -8.27 39.34
C ARG A 78 -0.05 -7.86 40.75
N GLN A 79 0.34 -6.61 40.98
CA GLN A 79 0.63 -6.08 42.31
C GLN A 79 -0.63 -6.04 43.17
N ARG A 80 -1.75 -5.54 42.65
CA ARG A 80 -3.04 -5.55 43.37
C ARG A 80 -3.48 -6.96 43.73
N LEU A 81 -3.40 -7.90 42.79
CA LEU A 81 -3.73 -9.31 43.06
C LEU A 81 -2.82 -9.91 44.14
N ARG A 82 -1.52 -9.61 44.15
CA ARG A 82 -0.62 -10.05 45.22
C ARG A 82 -0.99 -9.45 46.56
N GLN A 83 -1.27 -8.14 46.61
CA GLN A 83 -1.70 -7.47 47.84
C GLN A 83 -3.02 -8.04 48.38
N GLU A 84 -3.98 -8.35 47.51
CA GLU A 84 -5.24 -9.01 47.88
C GLU A 84 -5.00 -10.41 48.46
N MET A 85 -4.11 -11.20 47.85
CA MET A 85 -3.75 -12.53 48.35
C MET A 85 -3.00 -12.46 49.68
N ASP A 86 -2.06 -11.52 49.83
CA ASP A 86 -1.33 -11.32 51.07
C ASP A 86 -2.26 -10.84 52.19
N ALA A 87 -3.21 -9.95 51.88
CA ALA A 87 -4.24 -9.50 52.82
C ALA A 87 -5.20 -10.63 53.22
N MET A 88 -5.61 -11.48 52.28
CA MET A 88 -6.42 -12.67 52.57
C MET A 88 -5.67 -13.67 53.43
N ALA A 89 -4.40 -13.94 53.12
CA ALA A 89 -3.55 -14.84 53.90
C ALA A 89 -3.31 -14.30 55.32
N ALA A 90 -3.09 -12.99 55.47
CA ALA A 90 -2.97 -12.35 56.78
C ALA A 90 -4.28 -12.40 57.58
N ALA A 91 -5.43 -12.19 56.94
CA ALA A 91 -6.74 -12.30 57.59
C ALA A 91 -7.08 -13.75 57.98
N GLU A 92 -6.67 -14.75 57.18
CA GLU A 92 -6.76 -16.17 57.50
C GLU A 92 -5.86 -16.54 58.69
N ALA A 93 -4.60 -16.06 58.68
CA ALA A 93 -3.65 -16.28 59.77
C ALA A 93 -4.07 -15.60 61.09
N MET A 94 -4.75 -14.45 61.02
CA MET A 94 -5.32 -13.78 62.19
C MET A 94 -6.70 -14.33 62.61
N GLY A 95 -7.23 -15.36 61.93
CA GLY A 95 -8.49 -16.02 62.30
C GLY A 95 -9.76 -15.25 61.95
N TYR A 96 -9.67 -14.17 61.16
CA TYR A 96 -10.81 -13.34 60.75
C TYR A 96 -11.52 -13.85 59.47
N ALA A 97 -11.01 -14.93 58.85
CA ALA A 97 -11.61 -15.51 57.66
C ALA A 97 -12.94 -16.22 58.00
N ASN A 98 -14.05 -15.49 57.86
CA ASN A 98 -15.39 -16.09 57.86
C ASN A 98 -15.42 -17.26 56.88
N GLY A 99 -15.67 -18.48 57.39
CA GLY A 99 -15.54 -19.77 56.69
C GLY A 99 -16.37 -19.96 55.40
N LYS A 100 -17.10 -18.94 54.94
CA LYS A 100 -17.78 -18.91 53.64
C LYS A 100 -16.93 -18.34 52.50
N VAL A 101 -15.91 -17.51 52.79
CA VAL A 101 -15.08 -16.86 51.75
C VAL A 101 -13.87 -17.73 51.38
N ALA A 102 -13.24 -18.40 52.36
CA ALA A 102 -12.13 -19.32 52.12
C ALA A 102 -12.51 -20.52 51.21
N THR A 103 -13.78 -20.93 51.23
CA THR A 103 -14.30 -22.00 50.37
C THR A 103 -14.58 -21.56 48.93
N ALA A 104 -14.72 -20.26 48.66
CA ALA A 104 -14.99 -19.75 47.32
C ALA A 104 -13.72 -19.65 46.45
N ALA A 105 -12.58 -19.32 47.06
CA ALA A 105 -11.28 -19.25 46.38
C ALA A 105 -10.69 -20.63 46.04
N ARG A 106 -11.16 -21.69 46.69
CA ARG A 106 -10.73 -23.09 46.50
C ARG A 106 -11.78 -23.98 45.81
N LYS A 107 -12.71 -23.42 45.04
CA LYS A 107 -13.57 -24.25 44.19
C LYS A 107 -12.74 -24.76 43.00
N THR A 108 -12.07 -25.89 43.22
CA THR A 108 -11.63 -26.75 42.13
C THR A 108 -12.88 -27.13 41.34
N LEU A 109 -12.93 -26.73 40.06
CA LEU A 109 -14.02 -27.12 39.16
C LEU A 109 -14.10 -28.65 39.16
N THR A 110 -15.30 -29.17 39.35
CA THR A 110 -15.53 -30.62 39.24
C THR A 110 -15.31 -31.07 37.80
N ALA A 111 -14.94 -32.34 37.60
CA ALA A 111 -14.70 -32.88 36.25
C ALA A 111 -15.91 -32.69 35.31
N GLU A 112 -17.12 -32.73 35.86
CA GLU A 112 -18.37 -32.49 35.13
C GLU A 112 -18.51 -31.03 34.67
N GLU A 113 -18.14 -30.07 35.51
CA GLU A 113 -18.14 -28.64 35.14
C GLU A 113 -17.07 -28.33 34.10
N THR A 114 -15.90 -29.00 34.18
CA THR A 114 -14.87 -28.86 33.16
C THR A 114 -15.33 -29.41 31.82
N ASP A 115 -15.97 -30.58 31.80
CA ASP A 115 -16.48 -31.20 30.58
C ASP A 115 -17.60 -30.36 29.95
N ALA A 116 -18.50 -29.81 30.77
CA ALA A 116 -19.55 -28.90 30.30
C ALA A 116 -18.96 -27.62 29.69
N SER A 117 -17.92 -27.06 30.30
CA SER A 117 -17.23 -25.88 29.80
C SER A 117 -16.50 -26.14 28.48
N VAL A 118 -15.83 -27.29 28.37
CA VAL A 118 -15.12 -27.71 27.15
C VAL A 118 -16.10 -27.94 26.00
N ARG A 119 -17.22 -28.62 26.25
CA ARG A 119 -18.28 -28.81 25.25
C ARG A 119 -18.84 -27.47 24.77
N ARG A 120 -19.17 -26.56 25.69
CA ARG A 120 -19.65 -25.23 25.33
C ARG A 120 -18.66 -24.46 24.46
N LEU A 121 -17.37 -24.46 24.85
CA LEU A 121 -16.31 -23.82 24.06
C LEU A 121 -16.19 -24.43 22.65
N TYR A 122 -16.25 -25.76 22.56
CA TYR A 122 -16.20 -26.44 21.28
C TYR A 122 -17.37 -26.03 20.38
N ASP A 123 -18.60 -26.05 20.91
CA ASP A 123 -19.80 -25.68 20.16
C ASP A 123 -19.77 -24.21 19.72
N GLU A 124 -19.38 -23.29 20.61
CA GLU A 124 -19.23 -21.87 20.31
C GLU A 124 -18.19 -21.63 19.19
N THR A 125 -17.05 -22.35 19.24
CA THR A 125 -16.02 -22.23 18.19
C THR A 125 -16.50 -22.76 16.85
N LEU A 126 -17.27 -23.84 16.83
CA LEU A 126 -17.87 -24.37 15.60
C LEU A 126 -18.86 -23.38 14.99
N VAL A 127 -19.74 -22.79 15.80
CA VAL A 127 -20.68 -21.76 15.34
C VAL A 127 -19.93 -20.57 14.75
N ARG A 128 -18.90 -20.08 15.44
CA ARG A 128 -18.09 -18.95 14.96
C ARG A 128 -17.36 -19.26 13.66
N LYS A 129 -16.83 -20.48 13.51
CA LYS A 129 -16.15 -20.92 12.28
C LYS A 129 -17.11 -20.98 11.10
N LYS A 130 -18.32 -21.51 11.30
CA LYS A 130 -19.38 -21.55 10.27
C LYS A 130 -19.79 -20.14 9.84
N ALA A 131 -19.99 -19.23 10.79
CA ALA A 131 -20.33 -17.84 10.48
C ALA A 131 -19.24 -17.17 9.60
N LYS A 132 -17.97 -17.30 9.99
CA LYS A 132 -16.85 -16.75 9.21
C LYS A 132 -16.73 -17.38 7.82
N MET A 133 -17.01 -18.67 7.69
CA MET A 133 -17.00 -19.36 6.40
C MET A 133 -18.04 -18.76 5.45
N MET A 134 -19.29 -18.59 5.92
CA MET A 134 -20.35 -17.97 5.12
C MET A 134 -20.04 -16.51 4.76
N GLU A 135 -19.43 -15.75 5.66
CA GLU A 135 -18.97 -14.39 5.36
C GLU A 135 -17.89 -14.38 4.27
N SER A 136 -16.92 -15.30 4.35
CA SER A 136 -15.87 -15.42 3.35
C SER A 136 -16.40 -15.86 1.98
N GLU A 137 -17.36 -16.80 1.96
CA GLU A 137 -18.06 -17.20 0.74
C GLU A 137 -18.82 -16.02 0.15
N ARG A 138 -19.54 -15.24 0.96
CA ARG A 138 -20.23 -14.06 0.45
C ARG A 138 -19.27 -13.04 -0.20
N LEU A 139 -18.11 -12.80 0.42
CA LEU A 139 -17.15 -11.79 -0.04
C LEU A 139 -16.32 -12.24 -1.25
N TYR A 140 -15.96 -13.52 -1.31
CA TYR A 140 -14.98 -14.03 -2.27
C TYR A 140 -15.53 -15.09 -3.22
N ALA A 141 -16.76 -15.57 -3.02
CA ALA A 141 -17.41 -16.38 -4.05
C ALA A 141 -17.60 -15.51 -5.30
N PHE A 142 -17.20 -16.08 -6.41
CA PHE A 142 -17.44 -15.52 -7.71
C PHE A 142 -18.94 -15.63 -8.01
N HIS A 143 -19.63 -14.50 -8.03
CA HIS A 143 -21.05 -14.42 -8.40
C HIS A 143 -21.15 -14.07 -9.89
N PRO A 144 -21.33 -15.06 -10.79
CA PRO A 144 -21.36 -14.80 -12.23
C PRO A 144 -22.55 -13.91 -12.65
N GLU A 145 -23.61 -13.83 -11.83
CA GLU A 145 -24.78 -13.00 -12.09
C GLU A 145 -24.52 -11.49 -11.92
N ASP A 146 -23.49 -11.11 -11.14
CA ASP A 146 -23.11 -9.71 -10.95
C ASP A 146 -22.31 -9.14 -12.14
N ILE A 147 -21.79 -10.03 -13.01
CA ILE A 147 -21.06 -9.65 -14.20
C ILE A 147 -22.06 -9.32 -15.32
N LYS A 148 -22.55 -8.08 -15.29
CA LYS A 148 -23.30 -7.50 -16.41
C LYS A 148 -22.34 -7.23 -17.57
N SER A 149 -22.02 -8.26 -18.36
CA SER A 149 -21.32 -8.10 -19.62
C SER A 149 -22.27 -7.47 -20.66
N ALA A 150 -22.49 -6.16 -20.56
CA ALA A 150 -23.27 -5.43 -21.54
C ALA A 150 -22.49 -5.42 -22.87
N LYS A 151 -23.02 -6.12 -23.88
CA LYS A 151 -22.48 -6.04 -25.25
C LYS A 151 -22.64 -4.59 -25.73
N ILE A 152 -21.52 -3.90 -25.94
CA ILE A 152 -21.52 -2.52 -26.45
C ILE A 152 -22.10 -2.53 -27.87
N SER A 153 -23.05 -1.63 -28.14
CA SER A 153 -23.65 -1.52 -29.48
C SER A 153 -22.61 -1.09 -30.52
N LYS A 154 -22.74 -1.55 -31.76
CA LYS A 154 -21.81 -1.22 -32.86
C LYS A 154 -21.63 0.30 -33.04
N LYS A 155 -22.70 1.07 -32.81
CA LYS A 155 -22.68 2.54 -32.87
C LYS A 155 -21.85 3.17 -31.74
N ALA A 156 -21.97 2.66 -30.51
CA ALA A 156 -21.18 3.13 -29.37
C ALA A 156 -19.69 2.76 -29.52
N LEU A 157 -19.41 1.58 -30.06
CA LEU A 157 -18.04 1.16 -30.37
C LEU A 157 -17.41 2.05 -31.45
N GLN A 158 -18.13 2.32 -32.54
CA GLN A 158 -17.67 3.23 -33.60
C GLN A 158 -17.42 4.64 -33.06
N ALA A 159 -18.29 5.15 -32.19
CA ALA A 159 -18.12 6.47 -31.57
C ALA A 159 -16.88 6.54 -30.66
N SER A 160 -16.60 5.47 -29.91
CA SER A 160 -15.41 5.37 -29.07
C SER A 160 -14.12 5.32 -29.91
N VAL A 161 -14.10 4.51 -30.97
CA VAL A 161 -12.97 4.43 -31.90
C VAL A 161 -12.73 5.78 -32.56
N ASN A 162 -13.77 6.45 -33.05
CA ASN A 162 -13.66 7.78 -33.66
C ASN A 162 -13.17 8.86 -32.68
N ARG A 163 -13.45 8.72 -31.38
CA ARG A 163 -12.92 9.61 -30.33
C ARG A 163 -11.44 9.33 -30.08
N MET A 164 -11.03 8.07 -30.08
CA MET A 164 -9.63 7.69 -29.87
C MET A 164 -8.74 7.94 -31.09
N SER A 165 -9.30 7.91 -32.30
CA SER A 165 -8.56 8.13 -33.54
C SER A 165 -8.25 9.60 -33.83
N LYS A 166 -8.88 10.54 -33.10
CA LYS A 166 -8.61 11.96 -33.25
C LYS A 166 -7.46 12.37 -32.30
N PRO A 167 -6.48 13.16 -32.78
CA PRO A 167 -5.43 13.67 -31.91
C PRO A 167 -6.05 14.53 -30.81
N LYS A 168 -5.61 14.30 -29.56
CA LYS A 168 -6.19 14.94 -28.37
C LYS A 168 -5.92 16.45 -28.31
N LYS A 169 -4.92 16.93 -29.04
CA LYS A 169 -4.53 18.33 -29.13
C LYS A 169 -4.29 18.69 -30.59
N THR A 170 -4.95 19.73 -31.07
CA THR A 170 -4.91 20.18 -32.48
C THR A 170 -4.19 21.50 -32.66
N GLU A 171 -3.95 22.24 -31.58
CA GLU A 171 -3.26 23.53 -31.58
C GLU A 171 -2.07 23.45 -30.62
N PHE A 172 -0.89 23.80 -31.12
CA PHE A 172 0.35 23.83 -30.35
C PHE A 172 0.85 25.26 -30.26
N THR A 173 1.30 25.66 -29.08
CA THR A 173 1.91 26.98 -28.87
C THR A 173 3.37 26.97 -29.34
N ILE A 174 3.89 28.15 -29.72
CA ILE A 174 5.27 28.29 -30.21
C ILE A 174 6.28 27.73 -29.18
N ALA A 175 6.01 27.88 -27.89
CA ALA A 175 6.84 27.32 -26.81
C ALA A 175 6.86 25.78 -26.83
N GLU A 176 5.73 25.12 -27.07
CA GLU A 176 5.66 23.65 -27.14
C GLU A 176 6.30 23.11 -28.43
N VAL A 177 6.18 23.86 -29.53
CA VAL A 177 6.88 23.57 -30.78
C VAL A 177 8.40 23.70 -30.57
N ASN A 178 8.84 24.79 -29.92
CA ASN A 178 10.24 25.00 -29.58
C ASN A 178 10.77 23.92 -28.62
N GLU A 179 9.96 23.46 -27.66
CA GLU A 179 10.31 22.35 -26.78
C GLU A 179 10.49 21.02 -27.53
N ILE A 180 9.66 20.75 -28.55
CA ILE A 180 9.82 19.59 -29.44
C ILE A 180 11.10 19.69 -30.28
N TYR A 181 11.43 20.90 -30.76
CA TYR A 181 12.62 21.14 -31.59
C TYR A 181 13.89 21.55 -30.81
N GLY A 182 13.80 21.62 -29.48
CA GLY A 182 14.91 21.98 -28.59
C GLY A 182 15.46 23.41 -28.75
N LEU A 183 14.63 24.34 -29.25
CA LEU A 183 14.94 25.75 -29.49
C LEU A 183 14.62 26.65 -28.28
#